data_AF-A0A9W6ZQJ8-F1
#
_entry.id   AF-A0A9W6ZQJ8-F1
#
_cell.length_a   1.000
_cell.length_b   1.000
_cell.length_c   1.000
_cell.angle_alpha   90.00
_cell.angle_beta   90.00
_cell.angle_gamma   90.00
#
_symmetry.space_group_name_H-M   'P 1'
#
loop_
_entity.id
_entity.type
_entity.pdbx_description
1 polymer ?
#
loop_
_entity_poly.entity_id
_entity_poly.type
_entity_poly.pdbx_seq_one_letter_code
_entity_poly.pdbx_strand_id
1 'polypeptide(L)'
;MPDIFSKKGEELNYVYWDGLVECVERGIVKNVGVSNYGSTLLTEAHAYLKKKNVKLVSNQIHYSLLYNDKVSNNNGVKYSCHFILTRRFAPRSLLVQSEKTKLTGEKLNIKTFGYFGLGMGLLTGSYSKYYIMKHLKDYGLSAADGYNIGEVDATMPTRKKNGSKNGRSIFEMNDLTKYAATSNIDALVGEMVKVAVKHKKTVAQVSINYCVTKGVVPIVGVSSINQFKSNLDAGGSWRLDAEDMKRLESVEVAKFEGAGFKRSEGKFVGYGEKSWSLD
;
A
#
# COMPACT_ATOMS: atom_id res chain seq x y z
N MET A 1 -2.10 -8.49 35.06
CA MET A 1 -1.74 -8.64 33.63
C MET A 1 -0.97 -9.93 33.49
N PRO A 2 -1.32 -10.84 32.55
CA PRO A 2 -0.51 -12.02 32.27
C PRO A 2 0.90 -11.58 31.86
N ASP A 3 1.92 -12.36 32.22
CA ASP A 3 3.28 -12.11 31.75
C ASP A 3 3.35 -12.32 30.23
N ILE A 4 3.32 -11.21 29.50
CA ILE A 4 3.36 -11.19 28.03
C ILE A 4 4.77 -11.42 27.49
N PHE A 5 5.80 -11.39 28.34
CA PHE A 5 7.19 -11.50 27.93
C PHE A 5 7.69 -12.96 27.94
N SER A 6 7.03 -13.85 28.68
CA SER A 6 7.34 -15.29 28.68
C SER A 6 6.70 -16.06 27.51
N LYS A 7 5.61 -15.55 26.93
CA LYS A 7 4.89 -16.22 25.82
C LYS A 7 5.58 -16.01 24.47
N LYS A 8 5.53 -17.02 23.59
CA LYS A 8 6.12 -16.97 22.23
C LYS A 8 5.08 -17.35 21.16
N GLY A 9 5.18 -16.75 19.98
CA GLY A 9 4.46 -17.20 18.78
C GLY A 9 2.93 -17.02 18.84
N GLU A 10 2.18 -18.08 18.52
CA GLU A 10 0.70 -18.09 18.45
C GLU A 10 0.05 -17.75 19.79
N GLU A 11 0.67 -18.10 20.92
CA GLU A 11 0.16 -17.75 22.25
C GLU A 11 0.04 -16.23 22.47
N LEU A 12 0.86 -15.44 21.77
CA LEU A 12 0.79 -13.98 21.83
C LEU A 12 -0.39 -13.42 21.01
N ASN A 13 -0.87 -14.12 19.96
CA ASN A 13 -2.06 -13.68 19.21
C ASN A 13 -3.23 -13.45 20.15
N TYR A 14 -3.51 -14.47 20.95
CA TYR A 14 -4.63 -14.52 21.88
C TYR A 14 -4.52 -13.43 22.94
N VAL A 15 -3.31 -13.19 23.47
CA VAL A 15 -3.06 -12.09 24.42
C VAL A 15 -3.38 -10.72 23.80
N TYR A 16 -2.98 -10.48 22.55
CA TYR A 16 -3.32 -9.22 21.88
C TYR A 16 -4.81 -9.09 21.60
N TRP A 17 -5.46 -10.18 21.18
CA TRP A 17 -6.90 -10.18 20.94
C TRP A 17 -7.71 -10.01 22.22
N ASP A 18 -7.29 -10.61 23.33
CA ASP A 18 -7.86 -10.36 24.66
C ASP A 18 -7.73 -8.87 25.02
N GLY A 19 -6.57 -8.25 24.77
CA GLY A 19 -6.41 -6.80 24.95
C GLY A 19 -7.32 -5.95 24.07
N LEU A 20 -7.60 -6.38 22.83
CA LEU A 20 -8.59 -5.72 21.97
C LEU A 20 -10.02 -5.85 22.52
N VAL A 21 -10.37 -7.03 23.06
CA VAL A 21 -11.66 -7.27 23.71
C VAL A 21 -11.81 -6.37 24.93
N GLU A 22 -10.79 -6.32 25.80
CA GLU A 22 -10.77 -5.47 26.99
C GLU A 22 -10.98 -3.98 26.65
N CYS A 23 -10.36 -3.50 25.57
CA CYS A 23 -10.57 -2.13 25.09
C CYS A 23 -12.03 -1.84 24.70
N VAL A 24 -12.73 -2.82 24.13
CA VAL A 24 -14.15 -2.69 23.75
C VAL A 24 -15.04 -2.78 24.99
N GLU A 25 -14.81 -3.75 25.87
CA GLU A 25 -15.59 -3.95 27.11
C GLU A 25 -15.49 -2.75 28.05
N ARG A 26 -14.33 -2.10 28.11
CA ARG A 26 -14.11 -0.86 28.87
C ARG A 26 -14.67 0.39 28.18
N GLY A 27 -15.21 0.27 26.97
CA GLY A 27 -15.73 1.41 26.20
C GLY A 27 -14.65 2.39 25.69
N ILE A 28 -13.37 1.99 25.69
CA ILE A 28 -12.25 2.83 25.20
C ILE A 28 -12.36 3.00 23.68
N VAL A 29 -12.79 1.94 22.98
CA VAL A 29 -12.97 1.94 21.52
C VAL A 29 -14.33 1.37 21.15
N LYS A 30 -14.92 1.91 20.08
CA LYS A 30 -16.19 1.40 19.52
C LYS A 30 -16.00 0.19 18.62
N ASN A 31 -14.84 0.07 17.97
CA ASN A 31 -14.55 -0.94 16.97
C ASN A 31 -13.08 -1.35 17.01
N VAL A 32 -12.78 -2.57 16.55
CA VAL A 32 -11.41 -3.08 16.45
C VAL A 32 -11.07 -3.48 15.02
N GLY A 33 -9.82 -3.27 14.65
CA GLY A 33 -9.26 -3.61 13.35
C GLY A 33 -7.87 -4.20 13.51
N VAL A 34 -7.40 -4.89 12.46
CA VAL A 34 -6.06 -5.43 12.38
C VAL A 34 -5.31 -4.81 11.20
N SER A 35 -3.99 -4.99 11.15
CA SER A 35 -3.16 -4.54 10.05
C SER A 35 -2.18 -5.65 9.67
N ASN A 36 -2.01 -5.87 8.36
CA ASN A 36 -1.14 -6.87 7.78
C ASN A 36 -1.50 -8.30 8.20
N TYR A 37 -2.79 -8.60 8.38
CA TYR A 37 -3.27 -9.96 8.62
C TYR A 37 -3.59 -10.63 7.27
N GLY A 38 -2.93 -11.74 6.95
CA GLY A 38 -3.27 -12.55 5.78
C GLY A 38 -4.55 -13.36 5.99
N SER A 39 -5.05 -14.02 4.94
CA SER A 39 -6.34 -14.74 4.95
C SER A 39 -6.52 -15.69 6.16
N THR A 40 -5.48 -16.45 6.52
CA THR A 40 -5.54 -17.42 7.63
C THR A 40 -5.69 -16.71 8.96
N LEU A 41 -4.76 -15.79 9.28
CA LEU A 41 -4.76 -15.07 10.55
C LEU A 41 -5.97 -14.12 10.68
N LEU A 42 -6.46 -13.56 9.57
CA LEU A 42 -7.67 -12.76 9.54
C LEU A 42 -8.90 -13.59 9.92
N THR A 43 -8.99 -14.83 9.40
CA THR A 43 -10.09 -15.76 9.70
C THR A 43 -10.05 -16.20 11.16
N GLU A 44 -8.85 -16.52 11.67
CA GLU A 44 -8.64 -16.90 13.07
C GLU A 44 -9.02 -15.76 14.03
N ALA A 45 -8.51 -14.54 13.78
CA ALA A 45 -8.83 -13.37 14.59
C ALA A 45 -10.32 -13.05 14.59
N HIS A 46 -10.96 -13.11 13.42
CA HIS A 46 -12.41 -12.93 13.29
C HIS A 46 -13.19 -13.96 14.12
N ALA A 47 -12.84 -15.25 14.00
CA ALA A 47 -13.50 -16.31 14.76
C ALA A 47 -13.31 -16.14 16.27
N TYR A 48 -12.12 -15.76 16.70
CA TYR A 48 -11.81 -15.53 18.11
C TYR A 48 -12.61 -14.36 18.69
N LEU A 49 -12.55 -13.19 18.06
CA LEU A 49 -13.24 -11.98 18.54
C LEU A 49 -14.77 -12.17 18.50
N LYS A 50 -15.29 -12.87 17.48
CA LYS A 50 -16.72 -13.20 17.41
C LYS A 50 -17.19 -14.04 18.60
N LYS A 51 -16.40 -15.01 19.08
CA LYS A 51 -16.70 -15.79 20.29
C LYS A 51 -16.78 -14.92 21.56
N LYS A 52 -16.10 -13.78 21.57
CA LYS A 52 -16.09 -12.79 22.65
C LYS A 52 -17.12 -11.66 22.43
N ASN A 53 -18.03 -11.82 21.48
CA ASN A 53 -19.02 -10.81 21.09
C ASN A 53 -18.40 -9.47 20.63
N VAL A 54 -17.17 -9.51 20.10
CA VAL A 54 -16.47 -8.34 19.54
C VAL A 54 -16.38 -8.47 18.03
N LYS A 55 -16.86 -7.45 17.31
CA LYS A 55 -16.82 -7.42 15.84
C LYS A 55 -15.46 -6.91 15.35
N LEU A 56 -14.75 -7.72 14.57
CA LEU A 56 -13.61 -7.27 13.78
C LEU A 56 -14.11 -6.53 12.55
N VAL A 57 -13.81 -5.23 12.41
CA VAL A 57 -14.41 -4.39 11.36
C VAL A 57 -13.51 -4.11 10.18
N SER A 58 -12.19 -4.16 10.36
CA SER A 58 -11.25 -3.77 9.31
C SER A 58 -9.93 -4.52 9.32
N ASN A 59 -9.33 -4.61 8.13
CA ASN A 59 -7.96 -5.06 7.92
C ASN A 59 -7.21 -4.07 7.02
N GLN A 60 -6.11 -3.51 7.51
CA GLN A 60 -5.27 -2.60 6.73
C GLN A 60 -4.11 -3.38 6.07
N ILE A 61 -3.99 -3.35 4.75
CA ILE A 61 -2.99 -4.13 3.98
C ILE A 61 -2.35 -3.27 2.87
N HIS A 62 -1.21 -3.71 2.32
CA HIS A 62 -0.66 -3.09 1.11
C HIS A 62 -1.60 -3.41 -0.06
N TYR A 63 -2.16 -2.39 -0.70
CA TYR A 63 -2.99 -2.57 -1.88
C TYR A 63 -2.80 -1.40 -2.84
N SER A 64 -2.19 -1.66 -4.00
CA SER A 64 -1.92 -0.67 -5.05
C SER A 64 -1.59 -1.35 -6.38
N LEU A 65 -1.42 -0.57 -7.45
CA LEU A 65 -0.95 -1.08 -8.76
C LEU A 65 0.50 -1.58 -8.74
N LEU A 66 1.31 -1.20 -7.75
CA LEU A 66 2.68 -1.74 -7.57
C LEU A 66 2.70 -3.14 -6.94
N TYR A 67 1.51 -3.69 -6.71
CA TYR A 67 1.32 -5.01 -6.16
C TYR A 67 0.40 -5.78 -7.11
N ASN A 68 0.99 -6.60 -7.97
CA ASN A 68 0.27 -7.45 -8.90
C ASN A 68 0.45 -8.92 -8.47
N ASP A 69 -0.45 -9.42 -7.62
CA ASP A 69 -0.53 -10.83 -7.22
C ASP A 69 -1.15 -11.66 -8.36
N LYS A 70 -0.60 -11.56 -9.59
CA LYS A 70 -0.80 -12.62 -10.58
C LYS A 70 -0.16 -13.86 -10.01
N VAL A 71 -0.99 -14.65 -9.31
CA VAL A 71 -0.77 -15.97 -8.69
C VAL A 71 0.54 -16.60 -9.15
N SER A 72 1.65 -16.18 -8.55
CA SER A 72 2.90 -16.89 -8.74
C SER A 72 2.79 -18.11 -7.83
N ASN A 73 2.70 -19.29 -8.43
CA ASN A 73 2.86 -20.60 -7.79
C ASN A 73 4.27 -20.82 -7.21
N ASN A 74 4.95 -19.75 -6.77
CA ASN A 74 6.29 -19.82 -6.23
C ASN A 74 6.24 -19.75 -4.70
N ASN A 75 6.53 -20.92 -4.14
CA ASN A 75 6.92 -21.20 -2.77
C ASN A 75 7.61 -20.01 -2.06
N GLY A 76 6.99 -19.57 -0.97
CA GLY A 76 7.73 -19.25 0.25
C GLY A 76 8.66 -18.03 0.21
N VAL A 77 8.27 -16.91 -0.41
CA VAL A 77 9.05 -15.67 -0.28
C VAL A 77 8.58 -14.84 0.92
N LYS A 78 9.56 -14.49 1.77
CA LYS A 78 9.46 -14.37 3.23
C LYS A 78 9.85 -12.94 3.69
N TYR A 79 8.95 -11.93 3.66
CA TYR A 79 9.30 -10.53 4.04
C TYR A 79 8.20 -9.73 4.76
N SER A 80 8.57 -8.54 5.29
CA SER A 80 7.79 -7.71 6.23
C SER A 80 7.43 -6.31 5.71
N CYS A 81 6.23 -5.80 6.04
CA CYS A 81 5.90 -4.36 5.97
C CYS A 81 5.90 -3.70 7.37
N HIS A 82 6.24 -2.41 7.42
CA HIS A 82 6.37 -1.59 8.62
C HIS A 82 5.52 -0.31 8.46
N PHE A 83 4.31 -0.28 9.05
CA PHE A 83 3.65 1.00 9.40
C PHE A 83 2.61 0.81 10.53
N ILE A 84 2.37 1.90 11.26
CA ILE A 84 1.97 1.99 12.67
C ILE A 84 0.46 1.86 12.87
N LEU A 85 0.04 0.82 13.62
CA LEU A 85 -0.98 0.82 14.68
C LEU A 85 -1.03 -0.61 15.25
N THR A 86 -0.54 -0.77 16.49
CA THR A 86 -0.17 -2.03 17.17
C THR A 86 1.10 -2.70 16.60
N ARG A 87 2.22 -2.45 17.28
CA ARG A 87 3.54 -3.06 17.00
C ARG A 87 3.42 -4.58 17.07
N ARG A 88 3.69 -5.27 15.95
CA ARG A 88 3.92 -6.71 15.97
C ARG A 88 5.29 -7.11 15.41
N PHE A 89 5.94 -7.99 16.16
CA PHE A 89 6.67 -9.16 15.67
C PHE A 89 5.83 -9.91 14.64
N ALA A 90 6.03 -9.62 13.36
CA ALA A 90 5.78 -10.61 12.32
C ALA A 90 7.11 -11.36 12.12
N PRO A 91 7.19 -12.69 12.36
CA PRO A 91 8.30 -13.49 11.84
C PRO A 91 8.39 -13.29 10.33
N ARG A 92 9.58 -13.58 9.81
CA ARG A 92 10.15 -13.26 8.50
C ARG A 92 9.36 -13.81 7.30
N SER A 93 8.03 -13.72 7.25
CA SER A 93 7.21 -14.17 6.13
C SER A 93 5.79 -13.63 6.30
N LEU A 94 5.39 -12.64 5.48
CA LEU A 94 4.02 -12.37 5.02
C LEU A 94 3.94 -10.88 4.66
N LEU A 95 4.47 -10.52 3.49
CA LEU A 95 3.82 -9.46 2.73
C LEU A 95 2.53 -10.09 2.24
N VAL A 96 1.46 -9.72 2.93
CA VAL A 96 0.13 -10.31 2.84
C VAL A 96 -0.40 -10.21 1.41
N GLN A 97 -0.78 -11.38 0.88
CA GLN A 97 -1.46 -11.61 -0.39
C GLN A 97 -2.66 -10.68 -0.53
N SER A 98 -2.55 -9.61 -1.33
CA SER A 98 -3.51 -8.50 -1.27
C SER A 98 -4.90 -8.91 -1.74
N GLU A 99 -5.00 -9.64 -2.86
CA GLU A 99 -6.29 -10.02 -3.44
C GLU A 99 -6.96 -11.14 -2.66
N LYS A 100 -6.24 -12.22 -2.34
CA LYS A 100 -6.79 -13.33 -1.53
C LYS A 100 -7.28 -12.82 -0.18
N THR A 101 -6.49 -11.97 0.48
CA THR A 101 -6.85 -11.42 1.80
C THR A 101 -8.03 -10.47 1.70
N LYS A 102 -8.09 -9.65 0.65
CA LYS A 102 -9.25 -8.79 0.37
C LYS A 102 -10.52 -9.62 0.18
N LEU A 103 -10.46 -10.67 -0.63
CA LEU A 103 -11.59 -11.60 -0.84
C LEU A 103 -12.00 -12.32 0.47
N THR A 104 -11.04 -12.70 1.32
CA THR A 104 -11.35 -13.22 2.66
C THR A 104 -12.05 -12.16 3.52
N GLY A 105 -11.59 -10.91 3.50
CA GLY A 105 -12.22 -9.80 4.20
C GLY A 105 -13.67 -9.60 3.77
N GLU A 106 -13.94 -9.59 2.46
CA GLU A 106 -15.30 -9.49 1.90
C GLU A 106 -16.21 -10.62 2.39
N LYS A 107 -15.73 -11.88 2.36
CA LYS A 107 -16.49 -13.05 2.86
C LYS A 107 -16.81 -12.95 4.35
N LEU A 108 -15.94 -12.34 5.14
CA LEU A 108 -16.10 -12.17 6.59
C LEU A 108 -16.79 -10.84 6.96
N ASN A 109 -17.20 -10.04 5.99
CA ASN A 109 -17.73 -8.68 6.20
C ASN A 109 -16.77 -7.76 6.98
N ILE A 110 -15.48 -7.86 6.66
CA ILE A 110 -14.38 -7.04 7.20
C ILE A 110 -13.90 -6.09 6.10
N LYS A 111 -13.89 -4.78 6.38
CA LYS A 111 -13.51 -3.80 5.36
C LYS A 111 -11.99 -3.73 5.17
N THR A 112 -11.54 -3.75 3.92
CA THR A 112 -10.12 -3.61 3.59
C THR A 112 -9.74 -2.15 3.40
N PHE A 113 -8.70 -1.71 4.12
CA PHE A 113 -8.04 -0.43 3.90
C PHE A 113 -6.68 -0.66 3.23
N GLY A 114 -6.43 -0.02 2.10
CA GLY A 114 -5.21 -0.18 1.31
C GLY A 114 -4.20 0.92 1.58
N TYR A 115 -3.08 0.63 2.24
CA TYR A 115 -1.96 1.56 2.30
C TYR A 115 -1.10 1.46 1.03
N PHE A 116 -0.29 2.50 0.79
CA PHE A 116 0.48 2.72 -0.45
C PHE A 116 -0.37 2.82 -1.72
N GLY A 117 -1.59 3.35 -1.65
CA GLY A 117 -2.41 3.61 -2.86
C GLY A 117 -1.75 4.49 -3.92
N LEU A 118 -0.69 5.24 -3.57
CA LEU A 118 0.15 6.03 -4.50
C LEU A 118 1.60 5.52 -4.61
N GLY A 119 1.95 4.40 -3.98
CA GLY A 119 3.30 3.82 -4.05
C GLY A 119 4.41 4.76 -3.57
N MET A 120 4.18 5.51 -2.47
CA MET A 120 5.08 6.58 -1.99
C MET A 120 5.40 7.67 -3.04
N GLY A 121 4.56 7.82 -4.07
CA GLY A 121 4.70 8.81 -5.15
C GLY A 121 5.07 8.18 -6.51
N LEU A 122 5.46 6.91 -6.55
CA LEU A 122 5.78 6.21 -7.80
C LEU A 122 4.58 6.17 -8.76
N LEU A 123 3.36 5.97 -8.23
CA LEU A 123 2.11 5.91 -9.00
C LEU A 123 1.48 7.30 -9.25
N THR A 124 2.26 8.38 -9.11
CA THR A 124 1.82 9.73 -9.49
C THR A 124 2.43 10.17 -10.83
N GLY A 125 3.37 9.37 -11.36
CA GLY A 125 4.21 9.75 -12.51
C GLY A 125 5.35 10.71 -12.17
N SER A 126 5.43 11.26 -10.95
CA SER A 126 6.44 12.24 -10.55
C SER A 126 7.90 11.81 -10.80
N TYR A 127 8.20 10.52 -10.68
CA TYR A 127 9.55 9.96 -10.87
C TYR A 127 9.85 9.62 -12.33
N SER A 128 8.84 9.28 -13.12
CA SER A 128 8.99 8.81 -14.51
C SER A 128 8.63 9.87 -15.56
N LYS A 129 8.06 11.02 -15.15
CA LYS A 129 7.49 12.02 -16.06
C LYS A 129 8.45 12.48 -17.16
N TYR A 130 9.69 12.83 -16.80
CA TYR A 130 10.66 13.37 -17.75
C TYR A 130 11.12 12.31 -18.74
N TYR A 131 11.19 11.06 -18.31
CA TYR A 131 11.53 9.94 -19.16
C TYR A 131 10.38 9.68 -20.14
N ILE A 132 9.17 9.48 -19.64
CA ILE A 132 7.98 9.24 -20.48
C ILE A 132 7.78 10.34 -21.53
N MET A 133 7.98 11.61 -21.17
CA MET A 133 7.85 12.73 -22.10
C MET A 133 8.89 12.74 -23.23
N LYS A 134 10.12 12.31 -22.96
CA LYS A 134 11.15 12.19 -24.00
C LYS A 134 10.91 10.99 -24.91
N HIS A 135 10.13 10.03 -24.42
CA HIS A 135 9.94 8.70 -24.99
C HIS A 135 8.46 8.39 -25.29
N LEU A 136 7.65 9.40 -25.62
CA LEU A 136 6.18 9.25 -25.78
C LEU A 136 5.81 8.10 -26.73
N LYS A 137 6.51 8.01 -27.87
CA LYS A 137 6.27 6.96 -28.87
C LYS A 137 6.49 5.56 -28.34
N ASP A 138 7.45 5.39 -27.42
CA ASP A 138 7.79 4.08 -26.82
C ASP A 138 6.64 3.56 -25.95
N TYR A 139 5.81 4.47 -25.43
CA TYR A 139 4.59 4.15 -24.69
C TYR A 139 3.33 4.24 -25.55
N GLY A 140 3.42 4.46 -26.87
CA GLY A 140 2.25 4.67 -27.71
C GLY A 140 1.43 5.91 -27.33
N LEU A 141 2.12 6.97 -26.87
CA LEU A 141 1.56 8.28 -26.58
C LEU A 141 1.99 9.29 -27.66
N SER A 142 1.17 10.30 -27.87
CA SER A 142 1.40 11.41 -28.80
C SER A 142 1.13 12.76 -28.13
N ALA A 143 1.66 13.84 -28.70
CA ALA A 143 1.39 15.20 -28.22
C ALA A 143 -0.10 15.59 -28.35
N ALA A 144 -0.86 14.91 -29.23
CA ALA A 144 -2.29 15.12 -29.44
C ALA A 144 -3.16 14.49 -28.34
N ASP A 145 -2.61 13.54 -27.56
CA ASP A 145 -3.33 12.90 -26.45
C ASP A 145 -3.51 13.84 -25.25
N GLY A 146 -3.15 15.13 -25.37
CA GLY A 146 -3.41 16.16 -24.37
C GLY A 146 -2.56 16.02 -23.11
N TYR A 147 -1.52 15.19 -23.13
CA TYR A 147 -0.64 14.94 -21.98
C TYR A 147 0.21 16.17 -21.62
N ASN A 148 -0.36 17.07 -20.83
CA ASN A 148 0.34 18.23 -20.31
C ASN A 148 1.16 17.85 -19.07
N ILE A 149 2.45 18.24 -19.03
CA ILE A 149 3.34 18.03 -17.88
C ILE A 149 2.78 18.55 -16.55
N GLY A 150 1.84 19.51 -16.61
CA GLY A 150 1.12 20.05 -15.45
C GLY A 150 0.04 19.12 -14.86
N GLU A 151 -0.52 18.24 -15.69
CA GLU A 151 -1.56 17.26 -15.32
C GLU A 151 -0.96 15.95 -14.78
N VAL A 152 0.33 15.71 -15.08
CA VAL A 152 1.20 14.71 -14.42
C VAL A 152 1.61 15.22 -13.05
N ASP A 153 0.59 15.40 -12.21
CA ASP A 153 0.67 15.84 -10.84
C ASP A 153 1.90 16.74 -10.56
N ALA A 154 1.85 17.97 -11.08
CA ALA A 154 2.83 19.02 -10.74
C ALA A 154 2.89 19.29 -9.23
N THR A 155 2.00 18.67 -8.44
CA THR A 155 2.06 18.69 -6.98
C THR A 155 2.80 17.47 -6.43
N MET A 156 4.13 17.47 -6.60
CA MET A 156 5.02 17.14 -5.49
C MET A 156 5.84 18.40 -5.19
N PRO A 157 5.98 18.83 -3.93
CA PRO A 157 6.59 20.12 -3.61
C PRO A 157 7.97 20.25 -4.27
N THR A 158 8.21 21.40 -4.89
CA THR A 158 9.55 21.84 -5.25
C THR A 158 10.40 21.89 -3.98
N ARG A 159 11.56 21.24 -4.04
CA ARG A 159 12.75 21.35 -3.17
C ARG A 159 12.57 22.35 -2.01
N LYS A 160 12.47 21.88 -0.76
CA LYS A 160 12.73 22.75 0.40
C LYS A 160 14.18 23.23 0.34
N LYS A 161 14.45 24.47 0.77
CA LYS A 161 15.76 25.15 0.70
C LYS A 161 16.93 24.36 1.33
N ASN A 162 16.67 23.32 2.13
CA ASN A 162 17.68 22.63 2.95
C ASN A 162 18.05 21.20 2.45
N GLY A 163 18.09 20.97 1.14
CA GLY A 163 18.69 19.75 0.56
C GLY A 163 17.86 18.45 0.65
N SER A 164 16.83 18.38 1.49
CA SER A 164 15.82 17.30 1.45
C SER A 164 14.65 17.69 0.53
N LYS A 165 14.31 16.83 -0.45
CA LYS A 165 12.99 16.93 -1.09
C LYS A 165 11.96 16.38 -0.10
N ASN A 166 10.98 17.21 0.26
CA ASN A 166 9.68 16.79 0.80
C ASN A 166 9.69 16.12 2.18
N GLY A 167 10.69 16.37 3.02
CA GLY A 167 10.80 15.71 4.32
C GLY A 167 11.12 14.21 4.23
N ARG A 168 11.40 13.72 3.01
CA ARG A 168 11.93 12.38 2.78
C ARG A 168 13.44 12.40 2.98
N SER A 169 13.95 11.33 3.54
CA SER A 169 15.37 11.09 3.68
C SER A 169 16.02 10.86 2.31
N ILE A 170 17.34 11.07 2.23
CA ILE A 170 18.12 10.77 1.02
C ILE A 170 18.03 9.28 0.64
N PHE A 171 17.95 8.39 1.63
CA PHE A 171 17.78 6.95 1.43
C PHE A 171 16.44 6.64 0.75
N GLU A 172 15.34 7.22 1.22
CA GLU A 172 14.03 7.07 0.56
C GLU A 172 14.06 7.57 -0.88
N MET A 173 14.71 8.71 -1.13
CA MET A 173 14.80 9.25 -2.48
C MET A 173 15.59 8.34 -3.42
N ASN A 174 16.72 7.80 -2.96
CA ASN A 174 17.55 6.90 -3.75
C ASN A 174 16.81 5.59 -4.06
N ASP A 175 16.15 5.00 -3.07
CA ASP A 175 15.33 3.81 -3.25
C ASP A 175 14.21 4.04 -4.27
N LEU A 176 13.44 5.11 -4.11
CA LEU A 176 12.32 5.40 -5.02
C LEU A 176 12.79 5.69 -6.44
N THR A 177 13.92 6.40 -6.60
CA THR A 177 14.50 6.66 -7.92
C THR A 177 14.98 5.37 -8.56
N LYS A 178 15.62 4.48 -7.79
CA LYS A 178 16.03 3.15 -8.25
C LYS A 178 14.82 2.33 -8.68
N TYR A 179 13.78 2.24 -7.86
CA TYR A 179 12.52 1.57 -8.21
C TYR A 179 11.94 2.10 -9.51
N ALA A 180 11.84 3.43 -9.65
CA ALA A 180 11.31 4.03 -10.88
C ALA A 180 12.12 3.64 -12.13
N ALA A 181 13.44 3.47 -12.00
CA ALA A 181 14.33 3.11 -13.09
C ALA A 181 14.42 1.61 -13.39
N THR A 182 14.29 0.74 -12.38
CA THR A 182 14.61 -0.70 -12.51
C THR A 182 13.40 -1.62 -12.42
N SER A 183 12.20 -1.09 -12.19
CA SER A 183 11.02 -1.90 -11.84
C SER A 183 9.85 -1.79 -12.80
N ASN A 184 10.11 -1.34 -14.05
CA ASN A 184 9.11 -1.18 -15.11
C ASN A 184 7.94 -0.24 -14.70
N ILE A 185 8.19 0.64 -13.73
CA ILE A 185 7.18 1.56 -13.18
C ILE A 185 6.81 2.62 -14.22
N ASP A 186 7.75 3.04 -15.03
CA ASP A 186 7.55 3.91 -16.17
C ASP A 186 6.56 3.34 -17.19
N ALA A 187 6.63 2.05 -17.52
CA ALA A 187 5.65 1.39 -18.39
C ALA A 187 4.25 1.37 -17.76
N LEU A 188 4.15 1.05 -16.47
CA LEU A 188 2.87 1.08 -15.76
C LEU A 188 2.30 2.50 -15.73
N VAL A 189 3.12 3.50 -15.41
CA VAL A 189 2.72 4.90 -15.46
C VAL A 189 2.30 5.28 -16.88
N GLY A 190 2.98 4.83 -17.93
CA GLY A 190 2.58 5.05 -19.33
C GLY A 190 1.17 4.55 -19.63
N GLU A 191 0.80 3.36 -19.16
CA GLU A 191 -0.57 2.85 -19.28
C GLU A 191 -1.56 3.64 -18.42
N MET A 192 -1.18 4.03 -17.20
CA MET A 192 -2.01 4.89 -16.35
C MET A 192 -2.26 6.25 -16.99
N VAL A 193 -1.32 6.79 -17.77
CA VAL A 193 -1.48 8.03 -18.52
C VAL A 193 -2.56 7.89 -19.59
N LYS A 194 -2.58 6.79 -20.34
CA LYS A 194 -3.63 6.55 -21.35
C LYS A 194 -5.02 6.53 -20.72
N VAL A 195 -5.15 5.85 -19.58
CA VAL A 195 -6.39 5.80 -18.80
C VAL A 195 -6.76 7.18 -18.25
N ALA A 196 -5.77 7.91 -17.73
CA ALA A 196 -5.95 9.26 -17.21
C ALA A 196 -6.51 10.22 -18.29
N VAL A 197 -5.93 10.19 -19.49
CA VAL A 197 -6.40 10.96 -20.66
C VAL A 197 -7.83 10.58 -21.04
N LYS A 198 -8.10 9.26 -21.19
CA LYS A 198 -9.44 8.75 -21.52
C LYS A 198 -10.52 9.28 -20.57
N HIS A 199 -10.23 9.33 -19.28
CA HIS A 199 -11.18 9.74 -18.24
C HIS A 199 -11.11 11.23 -17.87
N LYS A 200 -10.18 11.99 -18.45
CA LYS A 200 -9.88 13.40 -18.06
C LYS A 200 -9.55 13.52 -16.56
N LYS A 201 -8.68 12.62 -16.10
CA LYS A 201 -8.25 12.47 -14.71
C LYS A 201 -6.73 12.54 -14.62
N THR A 202 -6.20 12.61 -13.41
CA THR A 202 -4.75 12.54 -13.17
C THR A 202 -4.29 11.10 -12.98
N VAL A 203 -2.99 10.85 -13.20
CA VAL A 203 -2.36 9.54 -12.94
C VAL A 203 -2.57 9.08 -11.50
N ALA A 204 -2.46 10.01 -10.54
CA ALA A 204 -2.72 9.74 -9.13
C ALA A 204 -4.19 9.31 -8.89
N GLN A 205 -5.15 9.99 -9.55
CA GLN A 205 -6.56 9.63 -9.48
C GLN A 205 -6.82 8.23 -10.06
N VAL A 206 -6.17 7.85 -11.16
CA VAL A 206 -6.25 6.48 -11.71
C VAL A 206 -5.78 5.45 -10.69
N SER A 207 -4.64 5.69 -10.03
CA SER A 207 -4.10 4.79 -9.00
C SER A 207 -5.05 4.60 -7.82
N ILE A 208 -5.66 5.69 -7.35
CA ILE A 208 -6.62 5.66 -6.26
C ILE A 208 -7.90 4.96 -6.69
N ASN A 209 -8.42 5.28 -7.89
CA ASN A 209 -9.63 4.70 -8.44
C ASN A 209 -9.48 3.18 -8.67
N TYR A 210 -8.29 2.69 -9.00
CA TYR A 210 -7.99 1.26 -9.05
C TYR A 210 -8.29 0.57 -7.72
N CYS A 211 -7.78 1.08 -6.60
CA CYS A 211 -8.07 0.52 -5.28
C CYS A 211 -9.57 0.56 -4.97
N VAL A 212 -10.23 1.69 -5.28
CA VAL A 212 -11.68 1.85 -5.05
C VAL A 212 -12.50 0.87 -5.90
N THR A 213 -12.14 0.69 -7.17
CA THR A 213 -12.79 -0.25 -8.11
C THR A 213 -12.63 -1.70 -7.63
N LYS A 214 -11.51 -2.03 -6.99
CA LYS A 214 -11.27 -3.32 -6.34
C LYS A 214 -12.00 -3.52 -5.01
N GLY A 215 -12.78 -2.55 -4.55
CA GLY A 215 -13.55 -2.61 -3.29
C GLY A 215 -12.75 -2.21 -2.04
N VAL A 216 -11.51 -1.74 -2.21
CA VAL A 216 -10.59 -1.35 -1.14
C VAL A 216 -10.73 0.15 -0.85
N VAL A 217 -10.64 0.54 0.43
CA VAL A 217 -10.57 1.97 0.81
C VAL A 217 -9.10 2.41 0.82
N PRO A 218 -8.62 3.18 -0.17
CA PRO A 218 -7.23 3.61 -0.19
C PRO A 218 -6.95 4.64 0.90
N ILE A 219 -5.81 4.47 1.58
CA ILE A 219 -5.23 5.47 2.48
C ILE A 219 -4.11 6.16 1.72
N VAL A 220 -4.33 7.42 1.36
CA VAL A 220 -3.37 8.25 0.63
C VAL A 220 -2.87 9.40 1.49
N GLY A 221 -1.55 9.59 1.50
CA GLY A 221 -0.92 10.74 2.13
C GLY A 221 -1.04 11.97 1.24
N VAL A 222 -1.38 13.10 1.85
CA VAL A 222 -1.44 14.41 1.19
C VAL A 222 -0.65 15.43 2.00
N SER A 223 0.00 16.34 1.30
CA SER A 223 0.87 17.39 1.84
C SER A 223 0.50 18.79 1.36
N SER A 224 -0.47 18.89 0.45
CA SER A 224 -1.02 20.16 -0.03
C SER A 224 -2.53 20.07 -0.21
N ILE A 225 -3.20 21.24 -0.16
CA ILE A 225 -4.64 21.35 -0.37
C ILE A 225 -5.03 20.91 -1.80
N ASN A 226 -4.18 21.18 -2.79
CA ASN A 226 -4.43 20.79 -4.18
C ASN A 226 -4.40 19.26 -4.33
N GLN A 227 -3.45 18.58 -3.69
CA GLN A 227 -3.42 17.11 -3.66
C GLN A 227 -4.67 16.55 -2.99
N PHE A 228 -5.10 17.15 -1.88
CA PHE A 228 -6.30 16.73 -1.19
C PHE A 228 -7.54 16.82 -2.10
N LYS A 229 -7.77 17.99 -2.72
CA LYS A 229 -8.88 18.19 -3.67
C LYS A 229 -8.82 17.21 -4.84
N SER A 230 -7.66 17.10 -5.48
CA SER A 230 -7.45 16.17 -6.61
C SER A 230 -7.71 14.72 -6.21
N ASN A 231 -7.19 14.26 -5.07
CA ASN A 231 -7.35 12.88 -4.62
C ASN A 231 -8.79 12.55 -4.19
N LEU A 232 -9.58 13.53 -3.73
CA LEU A 232 -11.00 13.33 -3.45
C LEU A 232 -11.78 13.01 -4.73
N ASP A 233 -11.46 13.68 -5.84
CA ASP A 233 -12.08 13.46 -7.15
C ASP A 233 -11.65 12.15 -7.84
N ALA A 234 -10.76 11.40 -7.20
CA ALA A 234 -10.37 10.06 -7.63
C ALA A 234 -11.45 9.01 -7.34
N GLY A 235 -12.26 9.21 -6.29
CA GLY A 235 -13.30 8.29 -5.86
C GLY A 235 -14.71 8.84 -6.12
N GLY A 236 -15.71 7.95 -6.13
CA GLY A 236 -17.12 8.36 -6.12
C GLY A 236 -17.73 8.60 -7.50
N SER A 237 -17.26 9.59 -8.26
CA SER A 237 -17.95 10.06 -9.49
C SER A 237 -17.67 9.25 -10.76
N TRP A 238 -16.73 8.30 -10.71
CA TRP A 238 -16.34 7.48 -11.86
C TRP A 238 -15.67 6.18 -11.39
N ARG A 239 -15.56 5.19 -12.27
CA ARG A 239 -14.85 3.93 -12.02
C ARG A 239 -14.08 3.51 -13.27
N LEU A 240 -12.99 2.78 -13.07
CA LEU A 240 -12.29 2.10 -14.14
C LEU A 240 -13.18 1.00 -14.72
N ASP A 241 -13.26 0.95 -16.06
CA ASP A 241 -13.96 -0.14 -16.74
C ASP A 241 -13.07 -1.40 -16.83
N ALA A 242 -13.66 -2.50 -17.32
CA ALA A 242 -12.95 -3.78 -17.42
C ALA A 242 -11.72 -3.73 -18.35
N GLU A 243 -11.76 -2.89 -19.38
CA GLU A 243 -10.65 -2.73 -20.32
C GLU A 243 -9.49 -1.98 -19.65
N ASP A 244 -9.79 -0.89 -18.94
CA ASP A 244 -8.79 -0.12 -18.20
C ASP A 244 -8.17 -0.96 -17.08
N MET A 245 -8.99 -1.71 -16.34
CA MET A 245 -8.50 -2.63 -15.31
C MET A 245 -7.55 -3.68 -15.91
N LYS A 246 -7.95 -4.32 -17.01
CA LYS A 246 -7.12 -5.31 -17.72
C LYS A 246 -5.83 -4.69 -18.23
N ARG A 247 -5.89 -3.47 -18.79
CA ARG A 247 -4.73 -2.73 -19.29
C ARG A 247 -3.73 -2.47 -18.17
N LEU A 248 -4.18 -1.94 -17.03
CA LEU A 248 -3.31 -1.66 -15.89
C LEU A 248 -2.70 -2.94 -15.28
N GLU A 249 -3.51 -3.99 -15.12
CA GLU A 249 -3.06 -5.28 -14.57
C GLU A 249 -2.19 -6.07 -15.54
N SER A 250 -2.22 -5.76 -16.84
CA SER A 250 -1.37 -6.42 -17.83
C SER A 250 0.10 -6.09 -17.62
N VAL A 251 0.42 -4.93 -17.05
CA VAL A 251 1.79 -4.49 -16.82
C VAL A 251 2.40 -5.19 -15.61
N GLU A 252 3.53 -5.85 -15.83
CA GLU A 252 4.31 -6.46 -14.76
C GLU A 252 5.31 -5.45 -14.21
N VAL A 253 5.26 -5.24 -12.90
CA VAL A 253 6.18 -4.35 -12.19
C VAL A 253 6.85 -5.11 -11.05
N ALA A 254 8.07 -4.73 -10.71
CA ALA A 254 8.74 -5.36 -9.58
C ALA A 254 8.00 -5.01 -8.28
N LYS A 255 7.96 -5.99 -7.37
CA LYS A 255 7.26 -5.85 -6.09
C LYS A 255 7.82 -4.66 -5.29
N PHE A 256 6.94 -3.73 -4.94
CA PHE A 256 7.28 -2.60 -4.08
C PHE A 256 7.06 -2.93 -2.61
N GLU A 257 8.04 -2.61 -1.76
CA GLU A 257 8.02 -2.94 -0.32
C GLU A 257 8.19 -1.71 0.57
N GLY A 258 8.04 -0.52 0.01
CA GLY A 258 8.40 0.74 0.66
C GLY A 258 9.84 1.16 0.38
N ALA A 259 10.21 2.34 0.86
CA ALA A 259 11.53 2.97 0.69
C ALA A 259 12.05 3.50 2.04
N GLY A 260 13.37 3.59 2.21
CA GLY A 260 14.01 4.30 3.34
C GLY A 260 14.36 3.50 4.59
N PHE A 261 13.48 2.60 5.04
CA PHE A 261 13.69 1.80 6.27
C PHE A 261 13.85 0.30 5.97
N LYS A 262 14.71 -0.02 5.01
CA LYS A 262 15.15 -1.39 4.74
C LYS A 262 16.54 -1.60 5.35
N ARG A 263 16.61 -1.86 6.66
CA ARG A 263 17.87 -2.36 7.23
C ARG A 263 18.00 -3.85 6.90
N SER A 264 19.16 -4.22 6.37
CA SER A 264 19.50 -5.58 5.93
C SER A 264 19.65 -6.59 7.07
N GLU A 265 19.91 -6.14 8.31
CA GLU A 265 20.37 -7.03 9.39
C GLU A 265 19.55 -6.95 10.69
N GLY A 266 18.52 -6.11 10.77
CA GLY A 266 17.74 -5.97 11.99
C GLY A 266 16.39 -5.30 11.81
N LYS A 267 15.44 -5.67 12.68
CA LYS A 267 14.11 -5.06 12.75
C LYS A 267 13.93 -4.47 14.15
N PHE A 268 13.38 -3.26 14.23
CA PHE A 268 12.94 -2.68 15.49
C PHE A 268 11.74 -3.49 16.01
N VAL A 269 11.85 -4.07 17.21
CA VAL A 269 10.78 -4.90 17.77
C VAL A 269 10.47 -4.50 19.20
N GLY A 270 9.29 -3.92 19.42
CA GLY A 270 8.93 -3.39 20.73
C GLY A 270 9.87 -2.24 21.11
N TYR A 271 10.62 -2.40 22.20
CA TYR A 271 11.54 -1.41 22.77
C TYR A 271 13.02 -1.80 22.64
N GLY A 272 13.39 -2.66 21.68
CA GLY A 272 14.77 -3.04 21.43
C GLY A 272 15.07 -3.36 19.96
N GLU A 273 16.34 -3.31 19.60
CA GLU A 273 16.86 -3.73 18.30
C GLU A 273 17.27 -5.21 18.38
N LYS A 274 16.82 -6.04 17.44
CA LYS A 274 17.34 -7.40 17.25
C LYS A 274 18.06 -7.48 15.92
N SER A 275 19.34 -7.81 15.98
CA SER A 275 20.18 -8.17 14.84
C SER A 275 20.16 -9.68 14.58
N TRP A 276 20.36 -10.07 13.32
CA TRP A 276 20.55 -11.48 12.94
C TRP A 276 21.68 -11.56 11.91
N SER A 277 22.68 -12.41 12.14
CA SER A 277 23.62 -12.83 11.10
C SER A 277 23.00 -13.94 10.27
N LEU A 278 23.34 -13.96 8.98
CA LEU A 278 23.19 -15.15 8.14
C LEU A 278 24.53 -15.86 8.22
N ASP A 279 24.60 -16.88 9.07
CA ASP A 279 25.66 -17.88 8.99
C ASP A 279 25.36 -18.82 7.81
#